data_AF-A0A2V9SXZ7-F1
#
_entry.id   AF-A0A2V9SXZ7-F1
#
_cell.length_a   1.000
_cell.length_b   1.000
_cell.length_c   1.000
_cell.angle_alpha   90.00
_cell.angle_beta   90.00
_cell.angle_gamma   90.00
#
_symmetry.space_group_name_H-M   'P 1'
#
loop_
_entity.id
_entity.type
_entity.pdbx_description
1 polymer ?
#
loop_
_entity_poly.entity_id
_entity_poly.type
_entity_poly.pdbx_seq_one_letter_code
_entity_poly.pdbx_strand_id
1 'polypeptide(L)'
;MIQLKVNGVPQSFDGDPEMPLLWYLRDILGLTGTKFGCGIALCGACTVHKNGEALRACITPMSCQSGQIMQAIALLKEKPKPTDQDIDDGMAANICRCGTYQRIRAAIKAAAEESA
;
A
#
# COMPACT_ATOMS: atom_id res chain seq x y z
N MET A 1 -3.24 9.80 -10.37
CA MET A 1 -1.83 9.41 -10.60
C MET A 1 -1.18 8.83 -9.34
N ILE A 2 -0.88 7.53 -9.37
CA ILE A 2 -0.17 6.75 -8.34
C ILE A 2 1.31 6.64 -8.74
N GLN A 3 2.22 6.85 -7.78
CA GLN A 3 3.66 6.71 -8.00
C GLN A 3 4.22 5.53 -7.22
N LEU A 4 5.05 4.73 -7.88
CA LEU A 4 5.75 3.60 -7.28
C LEU A 4 7.10 3.38 -7.95
N LYS A 5 8.04 2.74 -7.25
CA LYS A 5 9.29 2.25 -7.86
C LYS A 5 9.18 0.75 -8.07
N VAL A 6 9.41 0.29 -9.30
CA VAL A 6 9.44 -1.13 -9.67
C VAL A 6 10.86 -1.46 -10.10
N ASN A 7 11.51 -2.39 -9.40
CA ASN A 7 12.92 -2.76 -9.64
C ASN A 7 13.87 -1.54 -9.65
N GLY A 8 13.61 -0.55 -8.78
CA GLY A 8 14.37 0.70 -8.71
C GLY A 8 13.99 1.77 -9.73
N VAL A 9 13.22 1.41 -10.77
CA VAL A 9 12.76 2.33 -11.81
C VAL A 9 11.48 3.04 -11.36
N PRO A 10 11.42 4.38 -11.33
CA PRO A 10 10.19 5.12 -11.05
C PRO A 10 9.13 4.85 -12.10
N GLN A 11 7.90 4.64 -11.64
CA GLN A 11 6.73 4.39 -12.48
C GLN A 11 5.56 5.27 -12.03
N SER A 12 4.75 5.64 -13.00
CA SER A 12 3.51 6.40 -12.79
C SER A 12 2.35 5.62 -13.38
N PHE A 13 1.20 5.65 -12.69
CA PHE A 13 -0.01 5.00 -13.14
C PHE A 13 -1.21 5.91 -12.92
N ASP A 14 -2.01 6.13 -13.96
CA ASP A 14 -3.20 6.99 -13.89
C ASP A 14 -4.51 6.24 -14.16
N GLY A 15 -4.48 4.90 -14.04
CA GLY A 15 -5.66 4.06 -14.17
C GLY A 15 -6.36 3.79 -12.83
N ASP A 16 -7.17 2.73 -12.81
CA ASP A 16 -8.00 2.36 -11.67
C ASP A 16 -7.16 2.06 -10.40
N PRO A 17 -7.34 2.81 -9.30
CA PRO A 17 -6.65 2.57 -8.03
C PRO A 17 -6.88 1.18 -7.44
N GLU A 18 -8.03 0.57 -7.70
CA GLU A 18 -8.40 -0.74 -7.16
C GLU A 18 -7.90 -1.89 -8.04
N MET A 19 -7.30 -1.58 -9.20
CA MET A 19 -6.66 -2.57 -10.04
C MET A 19 -5.60 -3.34 -9.22
N PRO A 20 -5.65 -4.69 -9.23
CA PRO A 20 -4.58 -5.49 -8.63
C PRO A 20 -3.21 -5.16 -9.23
N LEU A 21 -2.21 -5.02 -8.35
CA LEU A 21 -0.80 -4.80 -8.70
C LEU A 21 -0.29 -5.83 -9.72
N LEU A 22 -0.82 -7.06 -9.67
CA LEU A 22 -0.50 -8.09 -10.65
C LEU A 22 -0.77 -7.65 -12.10
N TRP A 23 -1.93 -7.03 -12.35
CA TRP A 23 -2.32 -6.61 -13.69
C TRP A 23 -1.51 -5.41 -14.14
N TYR A 24 -1.23 -4.48 -13.23
CA TYR A 24 -0.31 -3.38 -13.53
C TYR A 24 1.08 -3.88 -13.96
N LEU A 25 1.68 -4.81 -13.19
CA LEU A 25 3.00 -5.35 -13.50
C LEU A 25 3.01 -6.09 -14.84
N ARG A 26 2.00 -6.93 -15.10
CA ARG A 26 1.99 -7.80 -16.28
C ARG A 26 1.53 -7.09 -17.54
N ASP A 27 0.41 -6.39 -17.47
CA ASP A 27 -0.33 -5.94 -18.64
C ASP A 27 0.04 -4.50 -19.00
N ILE A 28 0.40 -3.68 -17.99
CA ILE A 28 0.82 -2.29 -18.21
C ILE A 28 2.34 -2.18 -18.36
N LEU A 29 3.11 -2.83 -17.46
CA LEU A 29 4.58 -2.76 -17.50
C LEU A 29 5.23 -3.90 -18.30
N GLY A 30 4.49 -4.91 -18.75
CA GLY A 30 5.04 -6.04 -19.51
C GLY A 30 5.92 -6.99 -18.70
N LEU A 31 5.95 -6.87 -17.36
CA LEU A 31 6.75 -7.69 -16.46
C LEU A 31 6.04 -9.03 -16.19
N THR A 32 6.09 -9.91 -17.19
CA THR A 32 5.31 -11.15 -17.21
C THR A 32 5.86 -12.28 -16.33
N GLY A 33 6.98 -12.06 -15.62
CA GLY A 33 7.58 -13.03 -14.71
C GLY A 33 6.65 -13.44 -13.56
N THR A 34 6.01 -12.45 -12.92
CA THR A 34 4.97 -12.67 -11.91
C THR A 34 3.73 -13.26 -12.57
N LYS A 35 3.23 -14.41 -12.09
CA LYS A 35 2.17 -15.16 -12.77
C LYS A 35 0.81 -15.01 -12.09
N PHE A 36 -0.24 -15.08 -12.91
CA PHE A 36 -1.58 -15.36 -12.44
C PHE A 36 -1.73 -16.87 -12.23
N GLY A 37 -2.26 -17.27 -11.07
CA GLY A 37 -2.54 -18.67 -10.75
C GLY A 37 -3.96 -18.83 -10.24
N CYS A 38 -4.18 -18.51 -8.97
CA CYS A 38 -5.49 -18.67 -8.32
C CYS A 38 -6.32 -17.38 -8.19
N GLY A 39 -5.73 -16.20 -8.33
CA GLY A 39 -6.40 -14.90 -8.09
C GLY A 39 -6.76 -14.58 -6.63
N ILE A 40 -6.86 -15.60 -5.78
CA ILE A 40 -7.33 -15.50 -4.38
C ILE A 40 -6.23 -15.66 -3.32
N ALA A 41 -4.97 -15.34 -3.65
CA ALA A 41 -3.82 -15.39 -2.74
C ALA A 41 -3.42 -16.79 -2.17
N LEU A 42 -3.95 -17.89 -2.71
CA LEU A 42 -3.68 -19.26 -2.24
C LEU A 42 -2.37 -19.88 -2.76
N CYS A 43 -2.09 -19.75 -4.07
CA CYS A 43 -0.99 -20.50 -4.72
C CYS A 43 0.39 -19.83 -4.65
N GLY A 44 0.45 -18.52 -4.39
CA GLY A 44 1.71 -17.76 -4.36
C GLY A 44 2.37 -17.50 -5.73
N ALA A 45 1.76 -17.86 -6.86
CA ALA A 45 2.32 -17.58 -8.19
C ALA A 45 2.52 -16.07 -8.48
N CYS A 46 1.76 -15.22 -7.79
CA CYS A 46 1.78 -13.76 -7.93
C CYS A 46 2.67 -13.04 -6.91
N THR A 47 3.60 -13.76 -6.25
CA THR A 47 4.41 -13.18 -5.19
C THR A 47 5.36 -12.13 -5.73
N VAL A 48 5.39 -10.96 -5.08
CA VAL A 48 6.37 -9.90 -5.33
C VAL A 48 6.85 -9.34 -4.01
N HIS A 49 8.01 -8.68 -4.03
CA HIS A 49 8.57 -8.02 -2.86
C HIS A 49 8.26 -6.51 -2.92
N LYS A 50 7.62 -5.98 -1.87
CA LYS A 50 7.38 -4.55 -1.70
C LYS A 50 8.01 -4.13 -0.38
N ASN A 51 8.94 -3.18 -0.43
CA ASN A 51 9.68 -2.68 0.74
C ASN A 51 10.34 -3.81 1.56
N GLY A 52 10.84 -4.86 0.90
CA GLY A 52 11.47 -6.01 1.54
C GLY A 52 10.51 -7.11 1.98
N GLU A 53 9.19 -6.93 1.87
CA GLU A 53 8.20 -7.91 2.29
C GLU A 53 7.54 -8.61 1.10
N ALA A 54 7.38 -9.93 1.20
CA ALA A 54 6.66 -10.71 0.21
C ALA A 54 5.14 -10.50 0.34
N LEU A 55 4.48 -10.11 -0.74
CA LEU A 55 3.03 -9.94 -0.80
C LEU A 55 2.42 -10.62 -2.02
N ARG A 56 1.08 -10.75 -2.03
CA ARG A 56 0.33 -11.35 -3.13
C ARG A 56 -0.21 -10.25 -4.04
N ALA A 57 0.41 -10.06 -5.19
CA ALA A 57 0.06 -8.99 -6.12
C ALA A 57 -1.36 -9.12 -6.68
N CYS A 58 -1.93 -10.34 -6.71
CA CYS A 58 -3.26 -10.59 -7.28
C CYS A 58 -4.43 -10.03 -6.45
N ILE A 59 -4.21 -9.69 -5.17
CA ILE A 59 -5.23 -9.09 -4.30
C ILE A 59 -4.79 -7.73 -3.73
N THR A 60 -3.61 -7.25 -4.11
CA THR A 60 -3.07 -5.99 -3.60
C THR A 60 -3.44 -4.89 -4.60
N PRO A 61 -4.30 -3.93 -4.25
CA PRO A 61 -4.64 -2.85 -5.16
C PRO A 61 -3.47 -1.88 -5.35
N MET A 62 -3.46 -1.18 -6.48
CA MET A 62 -2.47 -0.13 -6.78
C MET A 62 -2.47 0.99 -5.74
N SER A 63 -3.63 1.30 -5.14
CA SER A 63 -3.85 2.35 -4.14
C SER A 63 -3.38 2.05 -2.72
N CYS A 64 -3.00 0.80 -2.42
CA CYS A 64 -2.91 0.29 -1.04
C CYS A 64 -1.98 1.08 -0.10
N GLN A 65 -0.97 1.80 -0.62
CA GLN A 65 -0.06 2.63 0.19
C GLN A 65 -0.42 4.12 0.15
N SER A 66 -0.82 4.62 -1.01
CA SER A 66 -1.09 6.05 -1.20
C SER A 66 -2.27 6.51 -0.36
N GLY A 67 -3.34 5.71 -0.28
CA GLY A 67 -4.49 6.03 0.58
C GLY A 67 -4.11 6.14 2.06
N GLN A 68 -3.30 5.20 2.56
CA GLN A 68 -2.82 5.20 3.94
C GLN A 68 -1.94 6.43 4.25
N ILE A 69 -1.03 6.80 3.33
CA ILE A 69 -0.15 7.97 3.52
C ILE A 69 -0.94 9.28 3.48
N MET A 70 -1.85 9.44 2.52
CA MET A 70 -2.65 10.67 2.41
C MET A 70 -3.52 10.87 3.65
N GLN A 71 -4.10 9.79 4.17
CA GLN A 71 -4.91 9.85 5.36
C GLN A 71 -4.08 10.09 6.62
N ALA A 72 -2.87 9.52 6.71
CA ALA A 72 -1.95 9.77 7.80
C ALA A 72 -1.52 11.26 7.84
N ILE A 73 -1.22 11.85 6.68
CA ILE A 73 -0.87 13.27 6.57
C ILE A 73 -2.06 14.14 6.95
N ALA A 74 -3.27 13.81 6.50
CA ALA A 74 -4.48 14.54 6.86
C ALA A 74 -4.72 14.50 8.38
N LEU A 75 -4.62 13.32 8.99
CA LEU A 75 -4.73 13.12 10.44
C LEU A 75 -3.69 13.96 11.20
N LEU A 76 -2.42 13.92 10.81
CA LEU A 76 -1.35 14.63 11.52
C LEU A 76 -1.44 16.16 11.37
N LYS A 77 -2.00 16.66 10.26
CA LYS A 77 -2.29 18.09 10.11
C LYS A 77 -3.37 18.57 11.06
N GLU A 78 -4.39 17.76 11.30
CA GLU A 78 -5.49 18.09 12.22
C GLU A 78 -5.10 17.84 13.68
N LYS A 79 -4.45 16.71 13.95
CA LYS A 79 -4.02 16.24 15.27
C LYS A 79 -2.53 15.86 15.22
N PRO A 80 -1.63 16.83 15.48
CA PRO A 80 -0.18 16.57 15.44
C PRO A 80 0.31 15.53 16.45
N LYS A 81 -0.42 15.32 17.55
CA LYS A 81 -0.14 14.31 18.58
C LYS A 81 -1.33 13.35 18.73
N PRO A 82 -1.58 12.48 17.76
CA PRO A 82 -2.76 11.61 17.77
C PRO A 82 -2.58 10.48 18.79
N THR A 83 -3.67 10.07 19.42
CA THR A 83 -3.71 8.85 20.24
C THR A 83 -3.82 7.61 19.35
N ASP A 84 -3.66 6.41 19.92
CA ASP A 84 -3.89 5.16 19.18
C ASP A 84 -5.30 5.08 18.60
N GLN A 85 -6.30 5.54 19.35
CA GLN A 85 -7.69 5.55 18.90
C GLN A 85 -7.88 6.51 17.72
N ASP A 86 -7.26 7.70 17.78
CA ASP A 86 -7.33 8.67 16.66
C ASP A 86 -6.72 8.10 15.38
N ILE A 87 -5.63 7.32 15.51
CA ILE A 87 -4.99 6.66 14.37
C ILE A 87 -5.91 5.57 13.80
N ASP A 88 -6.49 4.73 14.65
CA ASP A 88 -7.37 3.66 14.22
C ASP A 88 -8.62 4.22 13.51
N ASP A 89 -9.24 5.25 14.08
CA ASP A 89 -10.41 5.91 13.51
C ASP A 89 -10.05 6.63 12.19
N GLY A 90 -8.91 7.33 12.16
CA GLY A 90 -8.42 8.00 10.96
C GLY A 90 -8.08 7.05 9.82
N MET A 91 -7.68 5.81 10.14
CA MET A 91 -7.35 4.77 9.15
C MET A 91 -8.49 3.81 8.82
N ALA A 92 -9.66 3.93 9.49
CA ALA A 92 -10.76 2.97 9.36
C ALA A 92 -11.29 2.84 7.92
N ALA A 93 -11.23 3.92 7.13
CA ALA A 93 -11.63 3.92 5.71
C ALA A 93 -10.61 3.23 4.78
N ASN A 94 -9.39 2.97 5.25
CA ASN A 94 -8.35 2.31 4.48
C ASN A 94 -8.19 0.84 4.92
N ILE A 95 -8.86 -0.08 4.22
CA ILE A 95 -8.81 -1.50 4.52
C ILE A 95 -7.44 -2.08 4.14
N CYS A 96 -6.66 -2.51 5.15
CA CYS A 96 -5.37 -3.18 4.97
C CYS A 96 -5.56 -4.70 5.09
N ARG A 97 -5.75 -5.37 3.95
CA ARG A 97 -5.94 -6.82 3.92
C ARG A 97 -4.68 -7.63 4.27
N CYS A 98 -3.51 -6.99 4.24
CA CYS A 98 -2.23 -7.62 4.59
C CYS A 98 -1.94 -7.63 6.11
N GLY A 99 -2.79 -6.99 6.92
CA GLY A 99 -2.64 -6.98 8.38
C GLY A 99 -1.53 -6.05 8.90
N THR A 100 -1.10 -5.05 8.12
CA THR A 100 0.03 -4.18 8.50
C THR A 100 -0.38 -2.95 9.32
N TYR A 101 -1.61 -2.90 9.85
CA TYR A 101 -2.12 -1.77 10.64
C TYR A 101 -1.19 -1.39 11.81
N GLN A 102 -0.57 -2.38 12.46
CA GLN A 102 0.37 -2.13 13.55
C GLN A 102 1.61 -1.35 13.10
N ARG A 103 2.12 -1.65 11.89
CA ARG A 103 3.24 -0.90 11.31
C ARG A 103 2.85 0.49 10.85
N ILE A 104 1.65 0.63 10.28
CA ILE A 104 1.09 1.93 9.88
C ILE A 104 0.95 2.84 11.11
N ARG A 105 0.40 2.31 12.20
CA ARG A 105 0.29 3.01 13.49
C ARG A 105 1.64 3.44 14.02
N ALA A 106 2.62 2.54 14.06
CA ALA A 106 3.97 2.86 14.49
C ALA A 106 4.61 3.98 13.66
N ALA A 107 4.43 3.95 12.33
CA ALA A 107 4.94 4.97 11.44
C ALA A 107 4.28 6.35 11.65
N ILE A 108 2.96 6.39 11.89
CA ILE A 108 2.24 7.64 12.18
C ILE A 108 2.74 8.25 13.49
N LYS A 109 2.96 7.44 14.53
CA LYS A 109 3.52 7.91 15.80
C LYS A 109 4.93 8.47 15.63
N ALA A 110 5.80 7.78 14.91
CA ALA A 110 7.15 8.27 14.64
C ALA A 110 7.12 9.61 13.89
N ALA A 111 6.26 9.75 12.88
CA ALA A 111 6.10 11.01 12.14
C ALA A 111 5.53 12.15 12.99
N ALA A 112 4.65 11.83 13.95
CA ALA A 112 4.12 12.81 14.92
C ALA A 112 5.20 13.37 15.85
N GLU A 113 6.20 12.55 16.22
CA GLU A 113 7.35 12.98 17.03
C GLU A 113 8.32 13.88 16.25
N GLU A 114 8.53 13.63 14.96
CA GLU A 114 9.38 14.45 14.08
C GLU A 114 8.76 15.80 13.69
N SER A 115 7.43 15.92 13.78
CA SER A 115 6.68 17.13 13.42
C SER A 115 6.44 18.09 14.60
N ALA A 116 7.02 17.78 15.78
CA ALA A 116 6.82 18.51 17.04
C ALA A 116 7.86 19.61 17.30
#